data_AF-A0A2K2D7P5-F1
#
_entry.id   AF-A0A2K2D7P5-F1
#
_cell.length_a   1.000
_cell.length_b   1.000
_cell.length_c   1.000
_cell.angle_alpha   90.00
_cell.angle_beta   90.00
_cell.angle_gamma   90.00
#
_symmetry.space_group_name_H-M   'P 1'
#
loop_
_entity.id
_entity.type
_entity.pdbx_description
1 polymer ?
#
loop_
_entity_poly.entity_id
_entity_poly.type
_entity_poly.pdbx_seq_one_letter_code
_entity_poly.pdbx_strand_id
1 'polypeptide(L)'
;MTDVAAQAVKREEVAASRWATVLKKQDDKLEILKPNVAAKKRREDLLILACDTTGMDAEVKTWYDGQRMLILAEARASASSSSPSASDTAAPATSTPSAPSPPETATPTTSTPPASSEVPSAPADDEGAE
;
A
#
# COMPACT_ATOMS: atom_id res chain seq x y z
N MET A 1 27.01 -32.14 -41.32
CA MET A 1 25.59 -32.01 -40.92
C MET A 1 25.40 -31.81 -39.42
N THR A 2 26.33 -32.19 -38.56
CA THR A 2 26.24 -32.05 -37.08
C THR A 2 26.42 -30.63 -36.55
N ASP A 3 27.27 -29.82 -37.19
CA ASP A 3 27.56 -28.45 -36.77
C ASP A 3 26.35 -27.49 -36.89
N VAL A 4 25.56 -27.64 -37.96
CA VAL A 4 24.33 -26.85 -38.19
C VAL A 4 23.28 -27.15 -37.11
N ALA A 5 23.15 -28.42 -36.71
CA ALA A 5 22.23 -28.82 -35.66
C ALA A 5 22.66 -28.28 -34.29
N ALA A 6 23.95 -28.34 -33.96
CA ALA A 6 24.48 -27.76 -32.73
C ALA A 6 24.28 -26.23 -32.68
N GLN A 7 24.44 -25.54 -33.82
CA GLN A 7 24.19 -24.11 -33.90
C GLN A 7 22.71 -23.76 -33.76
N ALA A 8 21.80 -24.61 -34.25
CA ALA A 8 20.36 -24.44 -34.07
C ALA A 8 19.96 -24.52 -32.60
N VAL A 9 20.44 -25.54 -31.87
CA VAL A 9 20.19 -25.71 -30.42
C VAL A 9 20.70 -24.49 -29.65
N LYS A 10 21.90 -23.99 -29.96
CA LYS A 10 22.44 -22.79 -29.31
C LYS A 10 21.60 -21.54 -29.55
N ARG A 11 21.03 -21.38 -30.74
CA ARG A 11 20.12 -20.25 -31.03
C ARG A 11 18.82 -20.37 -30.24
N GLU A 12 18.29 -21.57 -30.09
CA GLU A 12 17.08 -21.83 -29.32
C GLU A 12 17.29 -21.54 -27.83
N GLU A 13 18.41 -21.97 -27.24
CA GLU A 13 18.75 -21.69 -25.85
C GLU A 13 18.87 -20.18 -25.57
N VAL A 14 19.49 -19.43 -26.50
CA VAL A 14 19.55 -17.97 -26.42
C VAL A 14 18.16 -17.34 -26.54
N ALA A 15 17.32 -17.85 -27.44
CA ALA A 15 15.95 -17.37 -27.57
C ALA A 15 15.13 -17.62 -26.29
N ALA A 16 15.20 -18.83 -25.73
CA ALA A 16 14.53 -19.19 -24.47
C ALA A 16 14.98 -18.31 -23.31
N SER A 17 16.30 -18.06 -23.19
CA SER A 17 16.87 -17.18 -22.17
C SER A 17 16.37 -15.73 -22.29
N ARG A 18 16.26 -15.23 -23.53
CA ARG A 18 15.70 -13.89 -23.81
C ARG A 18 14.23 -13.82 -23.45
N TRP A 19 13.43 -14.84 -23.78
CA TRP A 19 12.01 -14.90 -23.41
C TRP A 19 11.81 -14.97 -21.90
N ALA A 20 12.58 -15.82 -21.19
CA ALA A 20 12.53 -15.89 -19.74
C ALA A 20 12.83 -14.53 -19.08
N THR A 21 13.80 -13.80 -19.61
CA THR A 21 14.13 -12.45 -19.13
C THR A 21 12.97 -11.47 -19.33
N VAL A 22 12.30 -11.52 -20.48
CA VAL A 22 11.14 -10.66 -20.77
C VAL A 22 9.98 -10.98 -19.84
N LEU A 23 9.67 -12.26 -19.64
CA LEU A 23 8.61 -12.69 -18.73
C LEU A 23 8.87 -12.21 -17.30
N LYS A 24 10.09 -12.42 -16.79
CA LYS A 24 10.47 -11.93 -15.47
C LYS A 24 10.28 -10.42 -15.32
N LYS A 25 10.68 -9.64 -16.32
CA LYS A 25 10.48 -8.19 -16.32
C LYS A 25 8.99 -7.78 -16.34
N GLN A 26 8.12 -8.58 -16.94
CA GLN A 26 6.68 -8.32 -16.92
C GLN A 26 6.08 -8.67 -15.55
N ASP A 27 6.50 -9.79 -14.95
CA ASP A 27 6.07 -10.17 -13.60
C ASP A 27 6.49 -9.11 -12.58
N ASP A 28 7.75 -8.66 -12.62
CA ASP A 28 8.24 -7.60 -11.74
C ASP A 28 7.41 -6.31 -11.89
N LYS A 29 7.01 -5.95 -13.12
CA LYS A 29 6.13 -4.78 -13.36
C LYS A 29 4.73 -5.00 -12.78
N LEU A 30 4.17 -6.20 -12.92
CA LEU A 30 2.86 -6.51 -12.36
C LEU A 30 2.88 -6.47 -10.83
N GLU A 31 3.93 -7.00 -10.20
CA GLU A 31 4.10 -6.93 -8.74
C GLU A 31 4.16 -5.49 -8.25
N ILE A 32 4.82 -4.59 -8.99
CA ILE A 32 4.86 -3.16 -8.66
C ILE A 32 3.48 -2.49 -8.82
N LEU A 33 2.66 -2.92 -9.80
CA LEU A 33 1.35 -2.32 -10.07
C LEU A 33 0.24 -2.84 -9.14
N LYS A 34 0.31 -4.10 -8.69
CA LYS A 34 -0.67 -4.70 -7.76
C LYS A 34 -1.03 -3.83 -6.56
N PRO A 35 -0.07 -3.27 -5.77
CA PRO A 35 -0.41 -2.42 -4.64
C PRO A 35 -1.08 -1.11 -5.06
N ASN A 36 -0.75 -0.55 -6.23
CA ASN A 36 -1.39 0.67 -6.72
C ASN A 36 -2.86 0.40 -7.09
N VAL A 37 -3.13 -0.71 -7.77
CA VAL A 37 -4.49 -1.14 -8.10
C VAL A 37 -5.30 -1.41 -6.83
N ALA A 38 -4.71 -2.11 -5.87
CA ALA A 38 -5.35 -2.37 -4.58
C ALA A 38 -5.61 -1.07 -3.79
N ALA A 39 -4.67 -0.13 -3.78
CA ALA A 39 -4.84 1.17 -3.13
C ALA A 39 -5.94 2.00 -3.80
N LYS A 40 -6.00 1.99 -5.14
CA LYS A 40 -7.06 2.66 -5.89
C LYS A 40 -8.43 2.06 -5.58
N LYS A 41 -8.55 0.74 -5.59
CA LYS A 41 -9.79 0.04 -5.19
C LYS A 41 -10.20 0.44 -3.77
N ARG A 42 -9.28 0.38 -2.81
CA ARG A 42 -9.56 0.79 -1.42
C ARG A 42 -10.02 2.25 -1.32
N ARG A 43 -9.46 3.16 -2.12
CA ARG A 43 -9.90 4.55 -2.17
C ARG A 43 -11.34 4.67 -2.66
N GLU A 44 -11.69 3.98 -3.73
CA GLU A 44 -13.05 3.98 -4.29
C GLU A 44 -14.06 3.36 -3.32
N ASP A 45 -13.70 2.23 -2.70
CA ASP A 45 -14.52 1.56 -1.69
C ASP A 45 -14.83 2.49 -0.49
N LEU A 46 -13.84 3.27 -0.04
CA LEU A 46 -14.03 4.26 1.03
C LEU A 46 -14.97 5.40 0.61
N LEU A 47 -14.91 5.86 -0.65
CA LEU A 47 -15.83 6.89 -1.15
C LEU A 47 -17.27 6.39 -1.16
N ILE A 48 -17.50 5.13 -1.56
CA ILE A 48 -18.83 4.50 -1.53
C ILE A 48 -19.34 4.35 -0.10
N LEU A 49 -18.46 3.94 0.82
CA LEU A 49 -18.83 3.75 2.22
C LEU A 49 -19.17 5.09 2.91
N ALA A 50 -18.43 6.16 2.60
CA ALA A 50 -18.60 7.48 3.18
C ALA A 50 -19.68 8.34 2.49
N CYS A 51 -20.20 7.91 1.34
CA CYS A 51 -21.15 8.70 0.55
C CYS A 51 -22.42 9.03 1.36
N ASP A 52 -22.82 10.31 1.42
CA ASP A 52 -24.12 10.64 1.99
C ASP A 52 -25.21 10.33 0.95
N THR A 53 -26.08 9.37 1.26
CA THR A 53 -27.21 8.99 0.39
C THR A 53 -28.49 9.74 0.73
N THR A 54 -28.42 10.72 1.64
CA THR A 54 -29.55 11.58 1.97
C THR A 54 -29.95 12.42 0.76
N GLY A 55 -31.22 12.35 0.37
CA GLY A 55 -31.74 13.07 -0.79
C GLY A 55 -31.53 12.37 -2.14
N MET A 56 -30.93 11.18 -2.16
CA MET A 56 -30.94 10.31 -3.35
C MET A 56 -32.30 9.62 -3.50
N ASP A 57 -32.65 9.23 -4.73
CA ASP A 57 -33.82 8.42 -4.99
C ASP A 57 -33.68 7.00 -4.39
N ALA A 58 -34.82 6.31 -4.27
CA ALA A 58 -34.87 5.00 -3.63
C ALA A 58 -34.04 3.94 -4.37
N GLU A 59 -33.94 4.03 -5.70
CA GLU A 59 -33.23 3.04 -6.52
C GLU A 59 -31.71 3.22 -6.39
N VAL A 60 -31.22 4.45 -6.50
CA VAL A 60 -29.80 4.80 -6.32
C VAL A 60 -29.35 4.51 -4.89
N LYS A 61 -30.17 4.83 -3.89
CA LYS A 61 -29.88 4.49 -2.50
C LYS A 61 -29.75 2.98 -2.31
N THR A 62 -30.67 2.21 -2.87
CA THR A 62 -30.63 0.74 -2.80
C THR A 62 -29.39 0.19 -3.49
N TRP A 63 -28.97 0.76 -4.63
CA TRP A 63 -27.73 0.40 -5.30
C TRP A 63 -26.51 0.68 -4.43
N TYR A 64 -26.41 1.87 -3.81
CA TYR A 64 -25.31 2.22 -2.90
C TYR A 64 -25.24 1.29 -1.69
N ASP A 65 -26.39 0.98 -1.08
CA ASP A 65 -26.46 0.06 0.05
C ASP A 65 -26.02 -1.36 -0.36
N GLY A 66 -26.39 -1.81 -1.56
CA GLY A 66 -25.89 -3.05 -2.15
C GLY A 66 -24.36 -3.05 -2.32
N GLN A 67 -23.78 -1.97 -2.86
CA GLN A 67 -22.33 -1.84 -3.02
C GLN A 67 -21.60 -1.85 -1.66
N ARG A 68 -22.13 -1.15 -0.66
CA ARG A 68 -21.57 -1.14 0.70
C ARG A 68 -21.52 -2.53 1.31
N MET A 69 -22.58 -3.31 1.14
CA MET A 69 -22.63 -4.68 1.64
C MET A 69 -21.56 -5.57 0.98
N LEU A 70 -21.35 -5.41 -0.33
CA LEU A 70 -20.32 -6.16 -1.05
C LEU A 70 -18.90 -5.78 -0.58
N ILE A 71 -18.62 -4.48 -0.44
CA ILE A 71 -17.34 -3.97 0.06
C ILE A 71 -17.04 -4.49 1.46
N LEU A 72 -18.03 -4.47 2.37
CA LEU A 72 -17.86 -4.97 3.74
C LEU A 72 -17.63 -6.50 3.78
N ALA A 73 -18.28 -7.24 2.88
CA ALA A 73 -18.05 -8.68 2.76
C ALA A 73 -16.63 -9.00 2.26
N GLU A 74 -16.15 -8.28 1.24
CA GLU A 74 -14.79 -8.43 0.72
C GLU A 74 -13.74 -8.04 1.78
N ALA A 75 -13.93 -6.91 2.48
CA ALA A 75 -13.03 -6.49 3.54
C ALA A 75 -12.93 -7.52 4.68
N ARG A 76 -14.05 -8.16 5.04
CA ARG A 76 -14.07 -9.27 6.00
C ARG A 76 -13.30 -10.49 5.49
N ALA A 77 -13.46 -10.85 4.22
CA ALA A 77 -12.73 -11.96 3.61
C ALA A 77 -11.20 -11.69 3.59
N SER A 78 -10.77 -10.48 3.22
CA SER A 78 -9.35 -10.08 3.26
C SER A 78 -8.79 -10.07 4.69
N ALA A 79 -9.56 -9.65 5.69
CA ALA A 79 -9.14 -9.69 7.09
C ALA A 79 -8.94 -11.14 7.60
N SER A 80 -9.79 -12.07 7.16
CA SER A 80 -9.67 -13.49 7.54
C SER A 80 -8.48 -14.20 6.88
N SER A 81 -8.01 -13.71 5.74
CA SER A 81 -6.77 -14.17 5.08
C SER A 81 -5.50 -13.69 5.79
N SER A 82 -5.62 -12.69 6.67
CA SER A 82 -4.50 -12.04 7.36
C SER A 82 -4.45 -12.45 8.83
N SER A 83 -4.73 -13.71 9.15
CA SER A 83 -4.48 -14.22 10.50
C SER A 83 -2.96 -14.29 10.71
N PRO A 84 -2.36 -13.54 11.66
CA PRO A 84 -1.01 -13.86 12.08
C PRO A 84 -1.06 -15.25 12.73
N SER A 85 -0.32 -16.21 12.18
CA SER A 85 0.00 -17.42 12.91
C SER A 85 0.75 -17.00 14.17
N ALA A 86 0.04 -16.88 15.29
CA ALA A 86 0.61 -16.70 16.60
C ALA A 86 1.34 -17.99 16.98
N SER A 87 2.59 -18.14 16.53
CA SER A 87 3.57 -18.93 17.26
C SER A 87 4.11 -18.06 18.38
N ASP A 88 3.29 -17.91 19.43
CA ASP A 88 3.72 -17.54 20.76
C ASP A 88 4.63 -18.68 21.26
N THR A 89 5.92 -18.61 20.98
CA THR A 89 6.90 -19.34 21.78
C THR A 89 7.02 -18.58 23.08
N ALA A 90 6.16 -18.96 24.04
CA ALA A 90 6.23 -18.53 25.41
C ALA A 90 7.63 -18.88 25.97
N ALA A 91 8.51 -17.88 26.05
CA ALA A 91 9.73 -18.00 26.83
C ALA A 91 9.34 -18.01 28.32
N PRO A 92 9.80 -18.99 29.12
CA PRO A 92 9.50 -19.00 30.55
C PRO A 92 10.17 -17.82 31.24
N ALA A 93 9.35 -16.94 31.82
CA ALA A 93 9.79 -15.86 32.69
C ALA A 93 10.55 -16.45 33.90
N THR A 94 11.84 -16.17 33.98
CA THR A 94 12.67 -16.51 35.15
C THR A 94 12.62 -15.32 36.11
N SER A 95 11.83 -15.44 37.17
CA SER A 95 11.74 -14.44 38.24
C SER A 95 13.11 -14.22 38.89
N THR A 96 13.61 -12.98 38.84
CA THR A 96 14.77 -12.54 39.62
C THR A 96 14.28 -11.55 40.70
N PRO A 97 14.62 -11.74 41.99
CA PRO A 97 14.11 -10.90 43.07
C PRO A 97 14.72 -9.48 43.09
N SER A 98 13.89 -8.53 43.52
CA SER A 98 14.15 -7.09 43.61
C SER A 98 15.42 -6.69 44.38
N ALA A 99 16.08 -5.63 43.89
CA ALA A 99 17.04 -4.83 44.64
C ALA A 99 16.73 -3.32 44.42
N PRO A 100 17.06 -2.44 45.40
CA PRO A 100 16.36 -1.18 45.64
C PRO A 100 16.75 -0.01 44.73
N SER A 101 15.81 0.93 44.52
CA SER A 101 15.97 2.19 43.77
C SER A 101 16.91 3.20 44.44
N PRO A 102 17.67 3.96 43.63
CA PRO A 102 18.12 5.32 43.96
C PRO A 102 17.58 6.39 42.96
N PRO A 103 17.75 7.69 43.25
CA PRO A 103 16.65 8.67 43.31
C PRO A 103 16.40 9.49 42.02
N GLU A 104 15.25 10.16 42.02
CA GLU A 104 14.80 11.16 41.05
C GLU A 104 15.86 12.24 40.76
N THR A 105 16.05 12.58 39.49
CA THR A 105 16.81 13.75 39.08
C THR A 105 16.02 14.50 38.01
N ALA A 106 15.88 15.79 38.25
CA ALA A 106 14.94 16.73 37.65
C ALA A 106 15.06 16.91 36.13
N THR A 107 13.92 17.28 35.54
CA THR A 107 13.80 17.95 34.24
C THR A 107 14.69 19.20 34.16
N PRO A 108 15.15 19.54 32.95
CA PRO A 108 14.90 20.89 32.47
C PRO A 108 14.10 20.90 31.16
N THR A 109 12.99 21.63 31.20
CA THR A 109 12.29 22.26 30.07
C THR A 109 13.24 23.11 29.22
N THR A 110 13.07 23.11 27.89
CA THR A 110 13.51 24.12 26.88
C THR A 110 13.38 23.46 25.49
N SER A 111 12.80 23.99 24.41
CA SER A 111 12.17 25.27 24.08
C SER A 111 11.32 25.06 22.81
N THR A 112 10.12 25.64 22.76
CA THR A 112 9.42 25.98 21.51
C THR A 112 9.96 27.30 20.98
N PRO A 113 10.10 27.46 19.65
CA PRO A 113 9.63 28.69 19.01
C PRO A 113 8.82 28.44 17.70
N PRO A 114 8.14 29.46 17.17
CA PRO A 114 6.77 29.36 16.72
C PRO A 114 6.58 29.23 15.20
N ALA A 115 5.32 28.98 14.84
CA ALA A 115 4.75 29.12 13.50
C ALA A 115 5.15 30.41 12.78
N SER A 116 5.34 30.32 11.46
CA SER A 116 5.16 31.44 10.54
C SER A 116 4.16 31.04 9.47
N SER A 117 3.00 31.65 9.54
CA SER A 117 2.05 31.82 8.44
C SER A 117 2.71 32.68 7.35
N GLU A 118 2.65 32.26 6.09
CA GLU A 118 2.43 33.22 5.00
C GLU A 118 1.89 32.52 3.74
N VAL A 119 0.78 33.05 3.23
CA VAL A 119 0.11 32.83 1.93
C VAL A 119 -0.52 34.20 1.61
N PRO A 120 -0.69 34.65 0.35
CA PRO A 120 0.05 34.45 -0.91
C PRO A 120 0.47 35.81 -1.54
N SER A 121 1.17 35.81 -2.68
CA SER A 121 1.08 36.93 -3.64
C SER A 121 1.42 36.50 -5.07
N ALA A 122 0.40 36.58 -5.94
CA ALA A 122 0.54 36.76 -7.38
C ALA A 122 0.76 38.26 -7.69
N PRO A 123 1.38 38.58 -8.84
CA PRO A 123 0.64 39.14 -9.98
C PRO A 123 0.98 38.38 -11.29
N ALA A 124 0.00 38.00 -12.12
CA ALA A 124 -0.64 38.79 -13.18
C ALA A 124 0.27 39.05 -14.40
N ASP A 125 -0.11 38.38 -15.50
CA ASP A 125 0.07 38.70 -16.93
C ASP A 125 1.48 38.97 -17.51
N ASP A 126 1.86 38.16 -18.50
CA ASP A 126 2.32 38.71 -19.79
C ASP A 126 2.05 37.71 -20.93
N GLU A 127 1.33 38.22 -21.93
CA GLU A 127 0.84 37.61 -23.15
C GLU A 127 1.72 38.11 -24.33
N GLY A 128 2.01 37.25 -25.32
CA GLY A 128 2.50 37.67 -26.64
C GLY A 128 3.90 37.14 -26.98
N ALA A 129 4.05 36.17 -27.87
CA ALA A 129 4.04 36.31 -29.33
C ALA A 129 5.38 36.80 -29.90
N GLU A 130 6.17 35.85 -30.42
CA GLU A 130 6.67 35.85 -31.80
C GLU A 130 7.17 34.46 -32.20
#